data_AF-A0A1A3FMZ1-F1
#
_entry.id   AF-A0A1A3FMZ1-F1
#
_cell.length_a   1.000
_cell.length_b   1.000
_cell.length_c   1.000
_cell.angle_alpha   90.00
_cell.angle_beta   90.00
_cell.angle_gamma   90.00
#
_symmetry.space_group_name_H-M   'P 1'
#
loop_
_entity.id
_entity.type
_entity.pdbx_description
1 polymer ?
#
loop_
_entity_poly.entity_id
_entity_poly.type
_entity_poly.pdbx_seq_one_letter_code
_entity_poly.pdbx_strand_id
1 'polypeptide(L)' 'MPDIEAKQFFGELAVFVATHSSQGKKLPKSQWHPHISDGRFGECYEGDSAGARELAADLLAAADAYDVLATELNLT' A
#
# COMPACT_ATOMS: atom_id res chain seq x y z
N MET A 1 -4.88 20.14 -20.76
CA MET A 1 -5.87 19.08 -20.49
C MET A 1 -5.62 18.64 -19.06
N PRO A 2 -6.62 18.45 -18.19
CA PRO A 2 -6.36 18.38 -16.76
C PRO A 2 -5.54 17.14 -16.42
N ASP A 3 -4.36 17.37 -15.84
CA ASP A 3 -3.41 16.37 -15.37
C ASP A 3 -4.00 15.65 -14.16
N ILE A 4 -4.75 14.57 -14.41
CA ILE A 4 -5.16 13.65 -13.34
C ILE A 4 -3.98 12.72 -13.05
N GLU A 5 -2.90 13.29 -12.51
CA GLU A 5 -1.81 12.58 -11.84
C GLU A 5 -1.86 12.92 -10.35
N ALA A 6 -3.06 12.85 -9.74
CA ALA A 6 -3.22 13.04 -8.31
C ALA A 6 -2.65 11.84 -7.56
N LYS A 7 -1.33 11.76 -7.49
CA LYS A 7 -0.59 10.87 -6.61
C LYS A 7 -0.50 11.55 -5.24
N GLN A 8 -1.12 10.95 -4.23
CA GLN A 8 -1.03 11.41 -2.85
C GLN A 8 -0.13 10.48 -2.05
N PHE A 9 0.74 11.05 -1.22
CA PHE A 9 1.70 10.30 -0.41
C PHE A 9 1.33 10.31 1.07
N PHE A 10 1.56 9.18 1.74
CA PHE A 10 1.35 8.95 3.18
C PHE A 10 2.59 8.24 3.73
N GLY A 11 3.60 9.01 4.13
CA GLY A 11 4.93 8.45 4.42
C GLY A 11 5.55 7.88 3.14
N GLU A 12 5.99 6.62 3.18
CA GLU A 12 6.50 5.89 2.01
C GLU A 12 5.38 5.37 1.09
N LEU A 13 4.13 5.34 1.57
CA LEU A 13 2.99 4.86 0.80
C LEU A 13 2.53 5.90 -0.22
N ALA A 14 2.09 5.45 -1.39
CA ALA A 14 1.48 6.30 -2.40
C ALA A 14 0.14 5.76 -2.88
N VAL A 15 -0.87 6.64 -2.97
CA VAL A 15 -2.17 6.37 -3.55
C VAL A 15 -2.28 7.11 -4.88
N PHE A 16 -2.63 6.39 -5.95
CA PHE A 16 -2.77 6.97 -7.29
C PHE A 16 -3.74 6.16 -8.15
N VAL A 17 -4.10 6.70 -9.31
CA VAL A 17 -4.83 5.95 -10.34
C VAL A 17 -3.83 5.26 -11.26
N ALA A 18 -3.89 3.92 -11.34
CA ALA A 18 -3.07 3.15 -12.26
C ALA A 18 -3.52 3.43 -13.71
N THR A 19 -2.67 4.11 -14.46
CA THR A 19 -2.89 4.45 -15.87
C THR A 19 -2.03 3.63 -16.83
N HIS A 20 -1.12 2.80 -16.31
CA HIS A 20 -0.20 1.95 -17.05
C HIS A 20 -0.20 0.52 -16.47
N SER A 21 0.06 -0.48 -17.31
CA SER A 21 0.22 -1.88 -16.87
C SER A 21 1.56 -2.09 -16.16
N SER A 22 1.73 -3.25 -15.53
CA SER A 22 3.01 -3.69 -14.93
C SER A 22 4.19 -3.72 -15.93
N GLN A 23 3.91 -3.79 -17.23
CA GLN A 23 4.91 -3.70 -18.30
C GLN A 23 5.13 -2.27 -18.81
N GLY A 24 4.55 -1.26 -18.18
CA GLY A 24 4.66 0.15 -18.57
C GLY A 24 3.77 0.56 -19.75
N LYS A 25 2.84 -0.29 -20.22
CA LYS A 25 1.94 0.05 -21.32
C LYS A 25 0.78 0.90 -20.82
N LYS A 26 0.50 2.04 -21.47
CA LYS A 26 -0.65 2.89 -21.14
C LYS A 26 -1.98 2.12 -21.28
N LEU A 27 -2.81 2.18 -20.25
CA LEU A 27 -4.11 1.53 -20.16
C LEU A 27 -5.21 2.45 -20.72
N PRO A 28 -6.24 1.90 -21.39
CA PRO A 28 -7.45 2.65 -21.73
C PRO A 28 -8.18 3.10 -20.45
N LYS A 29 -8.91 4.24 -20.52
CA LYS A 29 -9.61 4.83 -19.36
C LYS A 29 -10.54 3.86 -18.63
N SER A 30 -11.13 2.89 -19.33
CA SER A 30 -12.01 1.86 -18.76
C SER A 30 -11.28 0.86 -17.85
N GLN A 31 -9.95 0.82 -17.89
CA GLN A 31 -9.10 -0.05 -17.07
C GLN A 31 -8.36 0.71 -15.97
N TRP A 32 -8.61 2.02 -15.84
CA TRP A 32 -8.03 2.82 -14.77
C TRP A 32 -8.68 2.43 -13.44
N HIS A 33 -7.85 2.20 -12.43
CA HIS A 33 -8.31 1.80 -11.10
C HIS A 33 -7.42 2.44 -10.03
N PRO A 34 -7.94 2.70 -8.81
CA PRO A 34 -7.12 3.16 -7.71
C PRO A 34 -6.11 2.09 -7.29
N HIS A 35 -4.94 2.53 -6.85
CA HIS A 35 -3.83 1.68 -6.47
C HIS A 35 -3.13 2.25 -5.23
N ILE A 36 -2.69 1.38 -4.32
CA ILE A 36 -1.86 1.73 -3.16
C ILE A 36 -0.51 1.03 -3.32
N SER A 37 0.57 1.79 -3.42
CA SER A 37 1.94 1.28 -3.51
C SER A 37 2.66 1.51 -2.19
N ASP A 38 3.35 0.48 -1.71
CA ASP A 38 4.13 0.48 -0.47
C ASP A 38 5.50 1.16 -0.58
N GLY A 39 5.94 1.49 -1.80
CA GLY A 39 7.24 2.08 -2.09
C GLY A 39 8.44 1.15 -1.86
N ARG A 40 8.22 -0.11 -1.45
CA ARG A 40 9.28 -1.04 -0.98
C ARG A 40 9.51 -2.24 -1.90
N PHE A 41 9.13 -2.15 -3.17
CA PHE A 41 9.35 -3.20 -4.19
C PHE A 41 8.82 -4.60 -3.79
N GLY A 42 8.00 -4.71 -2.75
CA GLY A 42 7.66 -5.96 -2.08
C GLY A 42 6.21 -6.37 -2.31
N GLU A 43 5.25 -5.48 -2.04
CA GLU A 43 3.83 -5.83 -2.12
C GLU A 43 3.01 -4.66 -2.68
N CYS A 44 2.59 -4.79 -3.94
CA CYS A 44 1.63 -3.86 -4.56
C CYS A 44 0.21 -4.32 -4.21
N TYR A 45 -0.57 -3.50 -3.49
CA TYR A 45 -1.98 -3.77 -3.24
C TYR A 45 -2.79 -3.36 -4.46
N GLU A 46 -3.01 -4.32 -5.36
CA GLU A 46 -3.88 -4.15 -6.52
C GLU A 46 -5.35 -4.09 -6.07
N GLY A 47 -5.80 -2.90 -5.73
CA GLY A 47 -7.16 -2.45 -6.02
C GLY A 47 -8.25 -2.67 -4.97
N ASP A 48 -8.00 -3.32 -3.83
CA ASP A 48 -9.02 -3.41 -2.77
C ASP A 48 -8.60 -2.75 -1.45
N SER A 49 -9.30 -1.66 -1.13
CA SER A 49 -9.16 -0.97 0.15
C SER A 49 -9.56 -1.84 1.35
N ALA A 50 -10.35 -2.90 1.17
CA ALA A 50 -10.67 -3.85 2.24
C ALA A 50 -9.43 -4.68 2.61
N GLY A 51 -8.79 -5.31 1.63
CA GLY A 51 -7.55 -6.07 1.85
C GLY A 51 -6.42 -5.21 2.44
N ALA A 52 -6.30 -3.95 2.00
CA ALA A 52 -5.32 -3.02 2.59
C ALA A 52 -5.61 -2.70 4.07
N ARG A 53 -6.89 -2.64 4.48
CA ARG A 53 -7.27 -2.45 5.89
C ARG A 53 -7.06 -3.70 6.72
N GLU A 54 -7.37 -4.88 6.17
CA GLU A 54 -7.15 -6.18 6.83
C GLU A 54 -5.66 -6.36 7.14
N LEU A 55 -4.78 -6.15 6.15
CA LEU A 55 -3.34 -6.24 6.40
C LEU A 55 -2.84 -5.21 7.41
N ALA A 56 -3.33 -3.96 7.34
CA ALA A 56 -2.94 -2.96 8.32
C ALA A 56 -3.30 -3.37 9.76
N ALA A 57 -4.43 -4.06 9.94
CA ALA A 57 -4.82 -4.63 11.22
C ALA A 57 -3.91 -5.78 11.65
N ASP A 58 -3.57 -6.68 10.73
CA ASP A 58 -2.65 -7.81 10.99
C ASP A 58 -1.24 -7.31 11.38
N LEU A 59 -0.72 -6.31 10.67
CA LEU A 59 0.57 -5.69 10.97
C LEU A 59 0.58 -5.01 12.35
N LEU A 60 -0.50 -4.33 12.71
CA LEU A 60 -0.62 -3.72 14.04
C LEU A 60 -0.64 -4.80 15.13
N ALA A 61 -1.42 -5.87 14.95
CA ALA A 61 -1.46 -6.98 15.89
C ALA A 61 -0.09 -7.68 16.04
N ALA A 62 0.66 -7.84 14.95
CA ALA A 62 2.00 -8.41 14.97
C ALA A 62 3.01 -7.52 15.71
N ALA A 63 2.91 -6.20 15.54
CA ALA A 63 3.74 -5.23 16.28
C ALA A 63 3.43 -5.25 17.78
N ASP A 64 2.15 -5.28 18.16
CA ASP A 64 1.73 -5.41 19.56
C ASP A 64 2.29 -6.70 20.19
N ALA A 65 2.23 -7.83 19.46
CA ALA A 65 2.79 -9.10 19.93
C ALA A 65 4.33 -9.06 20.06
N TYR A 66 5.00 -8.35 19.14
CA TYR A 66 6.45 -8.13 19.21
C TYR A 66 6.84 -7.38 20.49
N ASP A 67 6.15 -6.31 20.83
CA ASP A 67 6.44 -5.50 22.02
C ASP A 67 6.27 -6.30 23.33
N VAL A 68 5.26 -7.16 23.38
CA VAL A 68 5.07 -8.10 24.50
C VAL A 68 6.27 -9.04 24.61
N LEU A 69 6.67 -9.68 23.51
CA LEU A 69 7.83 -10.58 23.51
C LEU A 69 9.14 -9.86 23.86
N ALA A 70 9.35 -8.65 23.34
CA ALA A 70 10.53 -7.85 23.65
C ALA A 70 10.61 -7.53 25.15
N THR A 71 9.47 -7.24 25.77
CA THR A 71 9.37 -7.00 27.21
C THR A 71 9.64 -8.27 28.02
N GLU A 72 9.05 -9.41 27.64
CA GLU A 72 9.29 -10.70 28.32
C GLU A 72 10.76 -11.14 28.25
N LEU A 73 11.46 -10.78 27.16
CA LEU A 73 12.87 -11.08 26.95
C LEU A 73 13.83 -10.05 27.58
N ASN A 74 13.32 -9.02 28.28
CA ASN A 74 14.14 -7.95 28.84
C ASN A 74 14.99 -7.21 27.77
N LEU A 75 14.47 -7.09 26.55
CA LEU A 75 15.13 -6.41 25.43
C LEU A 75 14.82 -4.90 25.38
N THR A 76 14.19 -4.35 26.42
CA THR A 76 13.79 -2.94 26.56
C THR A 76 14.53 -2.20 27.66
#